data_AF-A0A954DHC2-F1
#
_entry.id   AF-A0A954DHC2-F1
#
_cell.length_a   1.000
_cell.length_b   1.000
_cell.length_c   1.000
_cell.angle_alpha   90.00
_cell.angle_beta   90.00
_cell.angle_gamma   90.00
#
_symmetry.space_group_name_H-M   'P 1'
#
loop_
_entity.id
_entity.type
_entity.pdbx_description
1 polymer ?
#
loop_
_entity_poly.entity_id
_entity_poly.type
_entity_poly.pdbx_seq_one_letter_code
_entity_poly.pdbx_strand_id
1 'polypeptide(L)' 'MTSRFKTKCPCCKATVLVDPDRRRILSLGDGADAGDLLENADALLEEEEKQRGASFERAFEEETTKKTPRLEDLL' A
#
# COMPACT_ATOMS: atom_id res chain seq x y z
N MET A 1 -26.03 17.60 -6.35
CA MET A 1 -26.47 17.21 -5.00
C MET A 1 -25.90 15.84 -4.69
N THR A 2 -24.85 15.77 -3.88
CA THR A 2 -24.16 14.54 -3.48
C THR A 2 -24.96 13.78 -2.42
N SER A 3 -25.98 13.05 -2.86
CA SER A 3 -26.83 12.26 -1.96
C SER A 3 -26.18 10.91 -1.65
N ARG A 4 -25.13 10.92 -0.82
CA ARG A 4 -24.65 9.69 -0.16
C ARG A 4 -25.76 9.17 0.75
N PHE A 5 -26.02 7.86 0.74
CA PHE A 5 -27.06 7.28 1.59
C PHE A 5 -26.61 6.00 2.28
N LYS A 6 -27.18 5.74 3.46
CA LYS A 6 -26.98 4.50 4.20
C LYS A 6 -28.10 3.51 3.85
N THR A 7 -27.75 2.27 3.56
CA THR A 7 -28.70 1.17 3.34
C THR A 7 -28.20 -0.12 4.00
N LYS A 8 -28.96 -1.21 3.90
CA LYS A 8 -28.59 -2.52 4.45
C LYS A 8 -28.14 -3.46 3.32
N CYS A 9 -27.04 -4.20 3.48
CA CYS A 9 -26.69 -5.24 2.51
C CYS A 9 -27.80 -6.30 2.53
N PRO A 10 -28.37 -6.66 1.37
CA PRO A 10 -29.34 -7.77 1.30
C PRO A 10 -28.71 -9.11 1.71
N CYS A 11 -27.39 -9.23 1.59
CA CYS A 11 -26.62 -10.44 1.86
C CYS A 11 -26.43 -10.74 3.36
N CYS A 12 -25.94 -9.75 4.11
CA CYS A 12 -25.46 -9.92 5.48
C CYS A 12 -26.13 -8.95 6.47
N LYS A 13 -27.05 -8.11 5.98
CA LYS A 13 -27.77 -7.09 6.77
C LYS A 13 -26.86 -6.04 7.43
N ALA A 14 -25.58 -5.98 7.04
CA ALA A 14 -24.67 -4.93 7.48
C ALA A 14 -25.13 -3.56 6.95
N THR A 15 -24.89 -2.50 7.72
CA THR A 15 -25.07 -1.12 7.25
C THR A 15 -24.00 -0.82 6.19
N VAL A 16 -24.38 -0.22 5.06
CA VAL A 16 -23.47 0.20 4.01
C VAL A 16 -23.70 1.66 3.66
N LEU A 17 -22.63 2.42 3.46
CA LEU A 17 -22.67 3.77 2.91
C LEU A 17 -22.44 3.71 1.40
N VAL A 18 -23.36 4.24 0.61
CA VAL A 18 -23.33 4.17 -0.87
C VAL A 18 -23.19 5.55 -1.48
N ASP A 19 -22.33 5.64 -2.49
CA ASP A 19 -22.20 6.79 -3.39
C ASP A 19 -22.83 6.41 -4.75
N PRO A 20 -24.06 6.87 -5.05
CA PRO A 20 -24.77 6.48 -6.26
C PRO A 20 -24.14 7.08 -7.52
N ASP A 21 -23.55 8.27 -7.43
CA ASP A 21 -22.93 8.96 -8.56
C ASP A 21 -21.71 8.18 -9.07
N ARG A 22 -20.95 7.59 -8.13
CA ARG A 22 -19.77 6.77 -8.42
C ARG A 22 -20.05 5.27 -8.49
N ARG A 23 -21.31 4.85 -8.28
CA ARG A 23 -21.74 3.44 -8.22
C ARG A 23 -20.85 2.57 -7.31
N ARG A 24 -20.45 3.10 -6.15
CA ARG A 24 -19.52 2.42 -5.22
C ARG A 24 -20.05 2.39 -3.79
N ILE A 25 -19.66 1.36 -3.05
CA ILE A 25 -19.82 1.28 -1.60
C ILE A 25 -18.61 1.98 -0.95
N LEU A 26 -18.86 2.93 -0.06
CA LEU A 26 -17.83 3.68 0.65
C LEU A 26 -17.43 3.00 1.97
N SER A 27 -18.37 2.35 2.65
CA SER A 27 -18.10 1.61 3.88
C SER A 27 -19.06 0.44 4.07
N LEU A 28 -18.61 -0.60 4.77
CA LEU A 28 -19.35 -1.80 5.13
C LEU A 28 -19.24 -2.03 6.64
N GLY A 29 -20.38 -2.04 7.34
CA GLY A 29 -20.46 -2.08 8.80
C GLY A 29 -20.45 -0.70 9.45
N ASP A 30 -20.43 -0.66 10.78
CA ASP A 30 -20.29 0.57 11.58
C ASP A 30 -18.79 0.96 11.75
N GLY A 31 -17.94 0.44 10.87
CA GLY A 31 -16.48 0.55 10.96
C GLY A 31 -16.03 2.00 11.04
N ALA A 32 -15.18 2.26 12.04
CA ALA A 32 -14.55 3.54 12.32
C ALA A 32 -14.04 4.20 11.03
N ASP A 33 -14.10 5.53 11.00
CA ASP A 33 -13.43 6.33 9.97
C ASP A 33 -12.00 5.82 9.85
N ALA A 34 -11.62 5.29 8.68
CA ALA A 34 -10.26 4.83 8.41
C ALA A 34 -9.24 5.99 8.48
N GLY A 35 -9.68 7.22 8.77
CA GLY A 35 -8.85 8.40 9.00
C GLY A 35 -7.82 8.19 10.10
N ASP A 36 -8.16 7.50 11.19
CA ASP A 36 -7.21 7.24 12.30
C ASP A 36 -6.12 6.22 11.94
N LEU A 37 -6.31 5.41 10.88
CA LEU A 37 -5.31 4.43 10.43
C LEU A 37 -4.20 5.06 9.57
N LEU A 38 -4.35 6.32 9.17
CA LEU A 38 -3.42 6.99 8.26
C LEU A 38 -2.43 7.92 8.95
N GLU A 39 -2.54 8.13 10.28
CA GLU A 39 -1.67 9.07 11.01
C GLU A 39 -0.17 8.74 10.85
N ASN A 40 0.17 7.47 10.67
CA ASN A 40 1.55 7.01 10.53
C ASN A 40 1.88 6.45 9.13
N ALA A 41 0.98 6.62 8.15
CA ALA A 41 1.19 6.06 6.82
C ALA A 41 2.45 6.64 6.14
N ASP A 42 2.64 7.96 6.24
CA ASP A 42 3.80 8.63 5.65
C ASP A 42 5.12 8.18 6.33
N ALA A 43 5.12 8.05 7.65
CA ALA A 43 6.28 7.57 8.40
C ALA A 43 6.69 6.14 8.02
N LEU A 44 5.71 5.25 7.83
CA LEU A 44 5.95 3.88 7.37
C LEU A 44 6.50 3.84 5.94
N LEU A 45 5.97 4.67 5.05
CA LEU A 45 6.45 4.75 3.67
C LEU A 45 7.89 5.28 3.59
N GLU A 46 8.24 6.30 4.39
CA GLU A 46 9.61 6.80 4.49
C GLU A 46 10.58 5.76 5.05
N GLU A 47 10.15 4.96 6.03
CA GLU A 47 10.97 3.89 6.58
C GLU A 47 11.23 2.78 5.55
N GLU A 48 10.21 2.35 4.81
CA GLU A 48 10.38 1.38 3.73
C GLU A 48 11.29 1.90 2.60
N GLU A 49 11.19 3.18 2.25
CA GLU A 49 12.07 3.80 1.25
C GLU A 49 13.54 3.77 1.70
N LYS A 50 13.82 4.11 2.96
CA LYS A 50 15.18 4.02 3.54
C LYS A 50 15.71 2.59 3.52
N GLN A 51 14.89 1.61 3.90
CA GLN A 51 15.28 0.19 3.89
C GLN A 51 15.58 -0.30 2.47
N ARG A 52 14.80 0.14 1.47
CA ARG A 52 15.04 -0.16 0.06
C ARG A 52 16.35 0.43 -0.44
N GLY A 53 16.62 1.71 -0.14
CA GLY A 53 17.88 2.36 -0.50
C GLY A 53 19.10 1.65 0.07
N ALA A 54 19.09 1.36 1.37
CA ALA A 54 20.19 0.66 2.04
C ALA A 54 20.40 -0.76 1.50
N SER A 55 19.32 -1.45 1.11
CA SER A 55 19.42 -2.79 0.50
C SER A 55 20.04 -2.73 -0.89
N PHE A 56 19.69 -1.71 -1.67
CA PHE A 56 20.28 -1.47 -2.98
C PHE A 56 21.77 -1.12 -2.88
N GLU A 57 22.15 -0.20 -2.00
CA GLU A 57 23.55 0.21 -1.81
C GLU A 57 24.43 -0.97 -1.42
N ARG A 58 23.99 -1.79 -0.45
CA ARG A 58 24.71 -3.03 -0.08
C ARG A 58 24.87 -3.98 -1.26
N ALA A 59 23.81 -4.21 -2.03
CA ALA A 59 23.88 -5.09 -3.20
C ALA A 59 24.83 -4.52 -4.26
N PHE A 60 24.84 -3.21 -4.46
CA PHE A 60 25.74 -2.54 -5.39
C PHE A 60 27.20 -2.60 -4.94
N GLU A 61 27.48 -2.39 -3.65
CA GLU A 61 28.80 -2.56 -3.06
C GLU A 61 29.30 -4.00 -3.18
N GLU A 62 28.42 -4.98 -2.94
CA GLU A 62 28.75 -6.39 -3.13
C GLU A 62 29.09 -6.71 -4.60
N GLU A 63 28.32 -6.21 -5.57
CA GLU A 63 28.58 -6.41 -6.99
C GLU A 63 29.87 -5.71 -7.45
N THR A 64 30.18 -4.54 -6.91
CA THR A 64 31.41 -3.80 -7.27
C THR A 64 32.67 -4.38 -6.63
N THR A 65 32.56 -4.96 -5.43
CA THR A 65 33.69 -5.59 -4.73
C THR A 65 33.88 -7.06 -5.08
N LYS A 66 32.83 -7.77 -5.51
CA LYS A 66 32.98 -9.06 -6.17
C LYS A 66 33.66 -8.81 -7.52
N LYS A 67 34.93 -9.23 -7.62
CA LYS A 67 35.51 -9.58 -8.91
C LYS A 67 34.72 -10.79 -9.44
N THR A 68 33.55 -10.55 -10.01
CA THR A 68 32.92 -11.51 -10.91
C THR A 68 33.96 -11.75 -12.01
N PRO A 69 34.51 -12.98 -12.12
CA PRO A 69 35.42 -13.27 -13.22
C PRO A 69 34.66 -12.94 -14.51
N ARG A 70 35.27 -12.14 -15.38
CA ARG A 70 34.65 -11.90 -16.68
C ARG A 70 34.56 -13.24 -17.39
N LEU A 71 33.59 -13.40 -18.28
CA LEU A 71 33.48 -14.61 -19.10
C LEU A 71 34.81 -14.90 -19.84
N GLU A 72 35.56 -13.84 -20.11
CA GLU A 72 36.92 -13.79 -20.68
C GLU A 72 37.99 -14.45 -19.79
N ASP A 73 37.81 -14.45 -18.47
CA ASP A 73 38.76 -15.01 -17.49
C ASP A 73 38.54 -16.53 -17.24
N LEU A 74 37.47 -17.11 -17.82
CA LEU A 74 37.05 -18.51 -17.65
C LEU A 74 37.28 -19.37 -18.92
N LEU A 75 37.86 -18.79 -19.97
CA LEU A 75 38.17 -19.42 -21.26
C LEU A 75 39.68 -19.56 -21.44
#